data_AF-A0A151DXQ1-F1
#
_entry.id   AF-A0A151DXQ1-F1
#
_cell.length_a   1.000
_cell.length_b   1.000
_cell.length_c   1.000
_cell.angle_alpha   90.00
_cell.angle_beta   90.00
_cell.angle_gamma   90.00
#
_symmetry.space_group_name_H-M   'P 1'
#
loop_
_entity.id
_entity.type
_entity.pdbx_description
1 polymer ?
#
loop_
_entity_poly.entity_id
_entity_poly.type
_entity_poly.pdbx_seq_one_letter_code
_entity_poly.pdbx_strand_id
1 'polypeptide(L)'
;MPLTEKSEIMKSVLRTLISISSRKTDLPYTVMTIEDLMKHLETQYKFLKHVRINNNFYKEDTGDFITVMSEINTVPPIQLGRAIYSIIDSMNRSLGDNAGHFFIKEIRNKLSDDHLNIIKEMGVDLGLMQLESDISRLHEEIRKRKKES
;
A
#
# COMPACT_ATOMS: atom_id res chain seq x y z
N MET A 1 -24.94 6.75 -3.89
CA MET A 1 -23.54 7.11 -3.60
C MET A 1 -22.85 7.41 -4.92
N PRO A 2 -22.01 8.45 -5.02
CA PRO A 2 -21.20 8.62 -6.23
C PRO A 2 -20.29 7.40 -6.38
N LEU A 3 -20.19 6.89 -7.60
CA LEU A 3 -19.35 5.75 -7.93
C LEU A 3 -17.89 6.23 -7.91
N THR A 4 -17.19 6.08 -6.78
CA THR A 4 -15.77 6.45 -6.72
C THR A 4 -14.99 5.60 -7.72
N GLU A 5 -14.22 6.25 -8.59
CA GLU A 5 -13.44 5.57 -9.60
C GLU A 5 -12.31 4.73 -8.98
N LYS A 6 -12.03 3.58 -9.58
CA LYS A 6 -10.96 2.67 -9.12
C LYS A 6 -9.58 3.31 -9.21
N SER A 7 -9.36 4.19 -10.20
CA SER A 7 -8.18 5.03 -10.31
C SER A 7 -7.98 5.91 -9.07
N GLU A 8 -9.04 6.56 -8.59
CA GLU A 8 -9.03 7.40 -7.40
C GLU A 8 -8.82 6.58 -6.12
N ILE A 9 -9.42 5.40 -6.01
CA ILE A 9 -9.15 4.46 -4.90
C ILE A 9 -7.67 4.09 -4.85
N MET A 10 -7.11 3.63 -5.98
CA MET A 10 -5.70 3.25 -6.07
C MET A 10 -4.79 4.43 -5.70
N LYS A 11 -5.12 5.62 -6.20
CA LYS A 11 -4.38 6.86 -5.91
C LYS A 11 -4.43 7.22 -4.42
N SER A 12 -5.60 7.13 -3.80
CA SER A 12 -5.80 7.40 -2.38
C SER A 12 -5.00 6.44 -1.50
N VAL A 13 -5.00 5.14 -1.85
CA VAL A 13 -4.19 4.13 -1.17
C VAL A 13 -2.71 4.46 -1.27
N LEU A 14 -2.18 4.67 -2.48
CA LEU A 14 -0.75 4.96 -2.69
C LEU A 14 -0.30 6.25 -1.98
N ARG A 15 -1.11 7.31 -2.02
CA ARG A 15 -0.83 8.56 -1.30
C ARG A 15 -0.79 8.33 0.21
N THR A 16 -1.70 7.52 0.73
CA THR A 16 -1.75 7.16 2.14
C THR A 16 -0.48 6.41 2.56
N LEU A 17 -0.05 5.45 1.74
CA LEU A 17 1.17 4.68 1.96
C LEU A 17 2.43 5.57 1.96
N ILE A 18 2.58 6.45 0.97
CA ILE A 18 3.68 7.44 0.94
C ILE A 18 3.65 8.29 2.21
N SER A 19 2.49 8.86 2.56
CA SER A 19 2.34 9.76 3.70
C SER A 19 2.63 9.09 5.05
N ILE A 20 2.40 7.79 5.18
CA ILE A 20 2.74 7.05 6.40
C ILE A 20 4.24 6.77 6.44
N SER A 21 4.80 6.26 5.33
CA SER A 21 6.20 5.87 5.24
C SER A 21 7.17 7.05 5.31
N SER A 22 6.82 8.19 4.70
CA SER A 22 7.64 9.40 4.69
C SER A 22 7.76 10.10 6.05
N ARG A 23 7.08 9.60 7.10
CA ARG A 23 7.30 10.05 8.49
C ARG A 23 8.43 9.29 9.18
N LYS A 24 8.81 8.13 8.64
CA LYS A 24 9.83 7.23 9.21
C LYS A 24 11.16 7.31 8.43
N THR A 25 11.11 7.76 7.19
CA THR A 25 12.26 7.98 6.31
C THR A 25 12.01 9.22 5.44
N ASP A 26 12.99 9.67 4.67
CA ASP A 26 12.81 10.81 3.78
C ASP A 26 11.82 10.52 2.63
N LEU A 27 11.20 11.60 2.14
CA LEU A 27 10.20 11.51 1.08
C LEU A 27 10.79 10.96 -0.24
N PRO A 28 11.97 11.41 -0.71
CA PRO A 28 12.59 10.84 -1.90
C PRO A 28 12.78 9.31 -1.85
N TYR A 29 13.32 8.80 -0.75
CA TYR A 29 13.53 7.38 -0.52
C TYR A 29 12.20 6.61 -0.47
N THR A 30 11.20 7.16 0.20
CA THR A 30 9.84 6.56 0.24
C THR A 30 9.26 6.41 -1.17
N VAL A 31 9.35 7.47 -1.97
CA VAL A 31 8.80 7.50 -3.33
C VAL A 31 9.55 6.54 -4.24
N MET A 32 10.89 6.49 -4.17
CA MET A 32 11.70 5.51 -4.89
C MET A 32 11.35 4.07 -4.52
N THR A 33 11.20 3.78 -3.21
CA THR A 33 10.85 2.44 -2.73
C THR A 33 9.51 1.97 -3.28
N ILE A 34 8.51 2.86 -3.34
CA ILE A 34 7.21 2.52 -3.90
C ILE A 34 7.30 2.40 -5.43
N GLU A 35 8.07 3.24 -6.11
CA GLU A 35 8.30 3.12 -7.55
C GLU A 35 8.89 1.73 -7.92
N ASP A 36 9.90 1.29 -7.18
CA ASP A 36 10.53 -0.01 -7.39
C ASP A 36 9.58 -1.18 -7.07
N LEU A 37 8.79 -1.05 -5.99
CA LEU A 37 7.74 -2.02 -5.67
C LEU A 37 6.71 -2.12 -6.80
N MET A 38 6.25 -0.99 -7.36
CA MET A 38 5.29 -0.97 -8.45
C MET A 38 5.84 -1.64 -9.71
N LYS A 39 7.11 -1.36 -10.06
CA LYS A 39 7.81 -2.04 -11.18
C LYS A 39 7.93 -3.54 -10.95
N HIS A 40 8.26 -3.96 -9.72
CA HIS A 40 8.33 -5.37 -9.38
C HIS A 40 6.97 -6.07 -9.53
N LEU A 41 5.92 -5.46 -8.98
CA LEU A 41 4.56 -6.01 -9.03
C LEU A 41 3.94 -5.94 -10.44
N GLU A 42 4.41 -5.08 -11.33
CA GLU A 42 3.95 -5.02 -12.73
C GLU A 42 4.14 -6.37 -13.46
N THR A 43 5.15 -7.16 -13.07
CA THR A 43 5.38 -8.50 -13.61
C THR A 43 4.20 -9.45 -13.37
N GLN A 44 3.48 -9.27 -12.27
CA GLN A 44 2.30 -10.04 -11.87
C GLN A 44 0.99 -9.32 -12.24
N TYR A 45 0.99 -7.99 -12.15
CA TYR A 45 -0.16 -7.12 -12.35
C TYR A 45 0.14 -6.11 -13.47
N LYS A 46 0.05 -6.56 -14.73
CA LYS A 46 0.42 -5.75 -15.91
C LYS A 46 -0.29 -4.39 -16.01
N PHE A 47 -1.44 -4.22 -15.36
CA PHE A 47 -2.15 -2.94 -15.34
C PHE A 47 -1.45 -1.88 -14.48
N LEU A 48 -0.49 -2.25 -13.62
CA LEU A 48 0.27 -1.29 -12.82
C LEU A 48 1.15 -0.36 -13.66
N LYS A 49 1.40 -0.68 -14.93
CA LYS A 49 1.99 0.25 -15.92
C LYS A 49 1.21 1.56 -16.08
N HIS A 50 -0.08 1.56 -15.70
CA HIS A 50 -0.97 2.72 -15.71
C HIS A 50 -0.89 3.56 -14.42
N VAL A 51 0.03 3.22 -13.52
CA VAL A 51 0.36 4.01 -12.33
C VAL A 51 1.75 4.60 -12.53
N ARG A 52 1.85 5.93 -12.51
CA ARG A 52 3.12 6.65 -12.60
C ARG A 52 3.42 7.32 -11.26
N ILE A 53 4.66 7.14 -10.82
CA ILE A 53 5.20 7.79 -9.64
C ILE A 53 6.24 8.79 -10.11
N ASN A 54 5.99 10.07 -9.86
CA ASN A 54 6.85 11.16 -10.30
C ASN A 54 7.90 11.44 -9.23
N ASN A 55 9.17 11.20 -9.53
CA ASN A 55 10.31 11.42 -8.62
C ASN A 55 10.96 12.81 -8.80
N ASN A 56 10.21 13.79 -9.31
CA ASN A 56 10.75 15.11 -9.66
C ASN A 56 10.67 16.09 -8.47
N PHE A 57 11.35 15.75 -7.36
CA PHE A 57 11.29 16.47 -6.08
C PHE A 57 11.78 17.93 -6.13
N TYR A 58 12.53 18.30 -7.18
CA TYR A 58 13.20 19.60 -7.32
C TYR A 58 12.43 20.62 -8.17
N LYS A 59 11.24 20.25 -8.67
CA LYS A 59 10.38 21.21 -9.36
C LYS A 59 9.43 21.83 -8.33
N GLU A 60 9.61 23.13 -8.09
CA GLU A 60 8.87 23.99 -7.15
C GLU A 60 7.33 23.96 -7.30
N ASP A 61 6.81 23.26 -8.31
CA ASP A 61 5.41 23.30 -8.72
C ASP A 61 4.72 21.91 -8.80
N THR A 62 5.32 20.85 -8.26
CA THR A 62 4.76 19.50 -8.44
C THR A 62 3.72 19.14 -7.39
N GLY A 63 2.49 19.56 -7.68
CA GLY A 63 1.29 18.88 -7.24
C GLY A 63 1.38 17.39 -7.60
N ASP A 64 1.30 16.56 -6.57
CA ASP A 64 0.97 15.14 -6.63
C ASP A 64 2.02 14.19 -7.26
N PHE A 65 2.70 13.44 -6.40
CA PHE A 65 3.72 12.43 -6.79
C PHE A 65 3.14 11.20 -7.50
N ILE A 66 1.82 11.04 -7.53
CA ILE A 66 1.14 9.86 -8.06
C ILE A 66 0.15 10.28 -9.14
N THR A 67 0.32 9.70 -10.33
CA THR A 67 -0.69 9.74 -11.39
C THR A 67 -1.22 8.34 -11.61
N VAL A 68 -2.52 8.15 -11.46
CA VAL A 68 -3.20 6.90 -11.81
C VAL A 68 -4.07 7.15 -13.04
N MET A 69 -3.80 6.45 -14.13
CA MET A 69 -4.51 6.63 -15.39
C MET A 69 -5.87 5.91 -15.36
N SER A 70 -6.83 6.37 -16.17
CA SER A 70 -8.22 5.90 -16.13
C SER A 70 -8.40 4.47 -16.62
N GLU A 71 -7.42 3.87 -17.29
CA GLU A 71 -7.43 2.45 -17.69
C GLU A 71 -7.59 1.51 -16.49
N ILE A 72 -7.15 1.93 -15.29
CA ILE A 72 -7.40 1.21 -14.03
C ILE A 72 -8.90 0.99 -13.78
N ASN A 73 -9.76 1.88 -14.26
CA ASN A 73 -11.21 1.75 -14.13
C ASN A 73 -11.79 0.55 -14.90
N THR A 74 -11.03 -0.02 -15.84
CA THR A 74 -11.44 -1.23 -16.57
C THR A 74 -11.01 -2.54 -15.89
N VAL A 75 -10.10 -2.48 -14.92
CA VAL A 75 -9.55 -3.66 -14.24
C VAL A 75 -10.62 -4.33 -13.38
N PRO A 76 -10.78 -5.67 -13.41
CA PRO A 76 -11.72 -6.37 -12.52
C PRO A 76 -11.46 -6.01 -11.04
N PRO A 77 -12.49 -5.65 -10.25
CA PRO A 77 -12.32 -5.20 -8.86
C PRO A 77 -11.47 -6.14 -7.99
N ILE A 78 -11.70 -7.44 -8.09
CA ILE A 78 -10.93 -8.46 -7.35
C ILE A 78 -9.46 -8.48 -7.77
N GLN A 79 -9.17 -8.25 -9.05
CA GLN A 79 -7.78 -8.22 -9.54
C GLN A 79 -7.05 -6.97 -9.04
N LEU A 80 -7.74 -5.82 -9.01
CA LEU A 80 -7.20 -4.59 -8.42
C LEU A 80 -6.99 -4.74 -6.91
N GLY A 81 -7.96 -5.34 -6.21
CA GLY A 81 -7.84 -5.64 -4.78
C GLY A 81 -6.62 -6.50 -4.45
N ARG A 82 -6.34 -7.54 -5.23
CA ARG A 82 -5.13 -8.36 -5.06
C ARG A 82 -3.84 -7.55 -5.19
N ALA A 83 -3.77 -6.61 -6.14
CA ALA A 83 -2.62 -5.72 -6.27
C ALA A 83 -2.50 -4.77 -5.07
N ILE A 84 -3.61 -4.16 -4.63
CA ILE A 84 -3.64 -3.30 -3.44
C ILE A 84 -3.16 -4.08 -2.21
N TYR A 85 -3.67 -5.29 -1.98
CA TYR A 85 -3.21 -6.17 -0.90
C TYR A 85 -1.70 -6.40 -0.99
N SER A 86 -1.20 -6.77 -2.18
CA SER A 86 0.22 -7.08 -2.39
C SER A 86 1.11 -5.87 -2.09
N ILE A 87 0.67 -4.67 -2.45
CA ILE A 87 1.39 -3.42 -2.17
C ILE A 87 1.44 -3.17 -0.66
N ILE A 88 0.28 -3.22 0.02
CA ILE A 88 0.20 -2.98 1.46
C ILE A 88 1.02 -4.00 2.24
N ASP A 89 0.92 -5.29 1.90
CA ASP A 89 1.67 -6.37 2.57
C ASP A 89 3.17 -6.22 2.35
N SER A 90 3.62 -5.93 1.11
CA SER A 90 5.04 -5.73 0.81
C SER A 90 5.63 -4.56 1.58
N MET A 91 4.89 -3.44 1.66
CA MET A 91 5.31 -2.28 2.45
C MET A 91 5.29 -2.55 3.96
N ASN A 92 4.28 -3.28 4.46
CA ASN A 92 4.21 -3.64 5.87
C ASN A 92 5.43 -4.48 6.29
N ARG A 93 5.84 -5.44 5.44
CA ARG A 93 7.00 -6.29 5.68
C ARG A 93 8.33 -5.53 5.58
N SER A 94 8.44 -4.53 4.70
CA SER A 94 9.68 -3.78 4.53
C SER A 94 9.99 -2.81 5.67
N LEU A 95 8.97 -2.40 6.45
CA LEU A 95 9.13 -1.48 7.59
C LEU A 95 9.71 -2.15 8.85
N GLY A 96 9.81 -3.48 8.90
CA GLY A 96 10.34 -4.22 10.04
C GLY A 96 9.41 -4.27 11.28
N ASP A 97 9.74 -5.11 12.25
CA ASP A 97 8.84 -5.55 13.33
C ASP A 97 8.21 -4.42 14.16
N ASN A 98 8.97 -3.35 14.44
CA ASN A 98 8.49 -2.24 15.28
C ASN A 98 7.61 -1.23 14.51
N ALA A 99 7.93 -0.96 13.24
CA ALA A 99 7.23 0.03 12.44
C ALA A 99 6.08 -0.56 11.60
N GLY A 100 6.14 -1.85 11.25
CA GLY A 100 5.05 -2.58 10.61
C GLY A 100 3.82 -2.74 11.52
N HIS A 101 4.02 -2.91 12.84
CA HIS A 101 2.93 -3.22 13.77
C HIS A 101 1.77 -2.20 13.73
N PHE A 102 2.07 -0.92 13.55
CA PHE A 102 1.06 0.14 13.45
C PHE A 102 0.72 0.52 12.02
N PHE A 103 1.43 0.01 11.01
CA PHE A 103 1.31 0.47 9.63
C PHE A 103 -0.10 0.25 9.08
N ILE A 104 -0.65 -0.97 9.20
CA ILE A 104 -2.00 -1.29 8.72
C ILE A 104 -3.07 -0.51 9.51
N LYS A 105 -2.89 -0.38 10.82
CA LYS A 105 -3.76 0.46 11.68
C LYS A 105 -3.75 1.94 11.23
N GLU A 106 -2.59 2.47 10.86
CA GLU A 106 -2.45 3.84 10.37
C GLU A 106 -3.10 4.04 9.00
N ILE A 107 -3.03 3.06 8.10
CA ILE A 107 -3.76 3.09 6.82
C ILE A 107 -5.26 3.20 7.10
N ARG A 108 -5.79 2.36 7.99
CA ARG A 108 -7.21 2.36 8.36
C ARG A 108 -7.65 3.69 8.97
N ASN A 109 -6.76 4.38 9.69
CA ASN A 109 -7.10 5.67 10.30
C ASN A 109 -6.99 6.86 9.31
N LYS A 110 -6.33 6.69 8.16
CA LYS A 110 -6.10 7.75 7.17
C LYS A 110 -7.03 7.68 5.96
N LEU A 111 -7.39 6.48 5.52
CA LEU A 111 -8.39 6.31 4.47
C LEU A 111 -9.78 6.70 5.00
N SER A 112 -10.62 7.27 4.14
CA SER A 112 -12.02 7.52 4.49
C SER A 112 -12.80 6.20 4.61
N ASP A 113 -13.88 6.22 5.40
CA ASP A 113 -14.76 5.05 5.55
C ASP A 113 -15.28 4.53 4.20
N ASP A 114 -15.61 5.42 3.28
CA ASP A 114 -16.02 5.06 1.92
C ASP A 114 -14.92 4.31 1.16
N HIS A 115 -13.67 4.79 1.21
CA HIS A 115 -12.55 4.09 0.58
C HIS A 115 -12.26 2.74 1.24
N LEU A 116 -12.38 2.65 2.57
CA LEU A 116 -12.21 1.40 3.31
C LEU A 116 -13.26 0.36 2.90
N ASN A 117 -14.52 0.76 2.79
CA ASN A 117 -15.59 -0.13 2.34
C ASN A 117 -15.35 -0.61 0.91
N ILE A 118 -14.95 0.29 0.00
CA ILE A 118 -14.69 -0.06 -1.40
C ILE A 118 -13.52 -1.04 -1.53
N ILE A 119 -12.38 -0.82 -0.86
CA ILE A 119 -11.26 -1.77 -0.94
C ILE A 119 -11.61 -3.11 -0.28
N LYS A 120 -12.47 -3.11 0.75
CA LYS A 120 -12.97 -4.34 1.37
C LYS A 120 -13.85 -5.14 0.40
N GLU A 121 -14.72 -4.48 -0.36
CA GLU A 121 -15.51 -5.12 -1.44
C GLU A 121 -14.62 -5.67 -2.57
N MET A 122 -13.44 -5.08 -2.79
CA MET A 122 -12.41 -5.61 -3.69
C MET A 122 -11.63 -6.80 -3.10
N GLY A 123 -11.90 -7.19 -1.85
CA GLY A 123 -11.24 -8.30 -1.16
C GLY A 123 -10.04 -7.89 -0.29
N VAL A 124 -9.84 -6.60 -0.02
CA VAL A 124 -8.77 -6.09 0.86
C VAL A 124 -9.33 -5.79 2.24
N ASP A 125 -9.32 -6.80 3.12
CA ASP A 125 -9.71 -6.61 4.52
C ASP A 125 -8.49 -6.26 5.38
N LEU A 126 -8.32 -4.96 5.70
CA LEU A 126 -7.22 -4.48 6.54
C LEU A 126 -7.24 -5.07 7.96
N GLY A 127 -8.41 -5.48 8.47
CA GLY A 127 -8.51 -6.15 9.76
C GLY A 127 -7.92 -7.56 9.70
N LEU A 128 -8.23 -8.30 8.64
CA LEU A 128 -7.62 -9.61 8.40
C LEU A 128 -6.10 -9.50 8.16
N MET A 129 -5.66 -8.52 7.36
CA MET A 129 -4.23 -8.28 7.13
C MET A 129 -3.47 -7.99 8.43
N GLN A 130 -4.04 -7.17 9.33
CA GLN A 130 -3.45 -6.90 10.64
C GLN A 130 -3.32 -8.18 11.46
N LEU A 131 -4.37 -9.02 11.49
CA LEU A 131 -4.35 -10.30 12.19
C LEU A 131 -3.28 -11.25 11.64
N GLU A 132 -3.18 -11.38 10.31
CA GLU A 132 -2.16 -12.19 9.64
C GLU A 132 -0.73 -11.73 9.99
N SER A 133 -0.51 -10.41 10.02
CA SER A 133 0.76 -9.80 10.41
C SER A 133 1.09 -10.09 11.87
N ASP A 134 0.13 -9.96 12.78
CA ASP A 134 0.33 -10.22 14.21
C ASP A 134 0.61 -11.70 14.50
N ILE A 135 -0.10 -12.62 13.84
CA ILE A 135 0.14 -14.07 13.94
C ILE A 135 1.55 -14.42 13.42
N SER A 136 1.94 -13.87 12.27
CA SER A 136 3.27 -14.12 11.68
C SER A 136 4.39 -13.70 12.64
N ARG A 137 4.24 -12.55 13.29
CA ARG A 137 5.20 -12.05 14.29
C ARG A 137 5.25 -12.94 15.52
N LEU A 138 4.10 -13.34 16.07
CA LEU A 138 4.05 -14.24 17.23
C LEU A 138 4.79 -15.55 16.95
N HIS A 139 4.66 -16.11 15.75
CA HIS A 139 5.41 -17.29 15.34
C HIS A 139 6.92 -17.06 15.32
N GLU A 140 7.39 -15.90 14.83
CA GLU A 140 8.82 -15.56 14.84
C GLU A 140 9.36 -15.34 16.25
N GLU A 141 8.60 -14.71 17.14
CA GLU A 141 8.98 -14.56 18.56
C GLU A 141 9.12 -15.91 19.27
N ILE A 142 8.16 -16.83 19.07
CA ILE A 142 8.22 -18.19 19.62
C ILE A 142 9.45 -18.94 19.07
N ARG A 143 9.76 -18.79 17.77
CA ARG A 143 10.94 -19.41 17.16
C ARG A 143 12.24 -18.88 17.73
N LYS A 144 12.35 -17.57 17.95
CA LYS A 144 13.54 -16.94 18.56
C LYS A 144 13.77 -17.45 19.98
N ARG A 145 12.74 -17.45 20.83
CA ARG A 145 12.83 -17.96 22.21
C ARG A 145 13.24 -19.42 22.31
N LYS A 146 12.80 -20.27 21.36
CA LYS A 146 13.20 -21.69 21.29
C LYS A 146 14.66 -21.92 20.89
N LYS A 147 15.29 -20.95 20.20
CA LYS A 147 16.71 -21.04 19.80
C LYS A 147 17.66 -20.52 20.89
N GLU A 148 17.14 -19.70 21.81
CA GLU A 148 17.89 -19.11 22.93
C GLU A 148 17.81 -19.96 24.22
N SER A 149 16.99 -21.02 24.22
CA SER A 149 16.87 -22.02 25.29
C SER A 149 17.54 -23.33 24.91
#